data_AF-A0A2G9U4X4-F1
#
_entry.id   AF-A0A2G9U4X4-F1
#
_cell.length_a   1.000
_cell.length_b   1.000
_cell.length_c   1.000
_cell.angle_alpha   90.00
_cell.angle_beta   90.00
_cell.angle_gamma   90.00
#
_symmetry.space_group_name_H-M   'P 1'
#
loop_
_entity.id
_entity.type
_entity.pdbx_description
1 polymer ?
#
loop_
_entity_poly.entity_id
_entity_poly.type
_entity_poly.pdbx_seq_one_letter_code
_entity_poly.pdbx_strand_id
1 'polypeptide(L)'
;MATFYEEDDDDAGDYSYGLDDSNDGEARPTVVLMGQKSAKEKDGEVVSPFDDNSYAVIRLKTDQVMFLRQLNKHLALVCVIRGENFEKQGLIDYNFNCFKEGIEKVFMVRKQIQEESKHSS
;
A
#
# COMPACT_ATOMS: atom_id res chain seq x y z
N MET A 1 40.57 -6.61 32.50
CA MET A 1 40.66 -5.41 31.66
C MET A 1 39.68 -5.62 30.52
N ALA A 2 38.42 -5.25 30.75
CA ALA A 2 37.32 -5.47 29.81
C ALA A 2 37.22 -4.23 28.92
N THR A 3 37.42 -4.39 27.62
CA THR A 3 37.21 -3.34 26.63
C THR A 3 35.73 -3.27 26.31
N PHE A 4 35.09 -2.20 26.78
CA PHE A 4 33.78 -1.73 26.36
C PHE A 4 33.83 -1.49 24.85
N TYR A 5 32.92 -2.08 24.09
CA TYR A 5 32.61 -1.61 22.74
C TYR A 5 31.64 -0.45 22.91
N GLU A 6 32.06 0.76 22.54
CA GLU A 6 31.14 1.88 22.40
C GLU A 6 30.25 1.58 21.18
N GLU A 7 28.93 1.55 21.41
CA GLU A 7 27.93 1.53 20.35
C GLU A 7 27.90 2.95 19.76
N ASP A 8 28.51 3.12 18.59
CA ASP A 8 28.33 4.32 17.78
C ASP A 8 26.89 4.32 17.23
N ASP A 9 26.00 4.99 17.95
CA ASP A 9 24.74 5.54 17.45
C ASP A 9 25.05 6.55 16.35
N ASP A 10 25.15 6.15 15.08
CA ASP A 10 24.95 7.02 13.90
C ASP A 10 25.15 6.23 12.59
N ASP A 11 24.17 5.42 12.20
CA ASP A 11 23.80 5.31 10.78
C ASP A 11 22.37 4.79 10.65
N ALA A 12 21.40 5.72 10.72
CA ALA A 12 20.06 5.48 10.21
C ALA A 12 20.12 5.43 8.68
N GLY A 13 20.81 4.42 8.15
CA GLY A 13 20.82 4.09 6.74
C GLY A 13 19.39 3.83 6.32
N ASP A 14 18.88 4.69 5.45
CA ASP A 14 17.63 4.49 4.73
C ASP A 14 17.76 3.18 3.94
N TYR A 15 17.22 2.08 4.49
CA TYR A 15 17.17 0.77 3.84
C TYR A 15 16.16 0.81 2.68
N SER A 16 16.42 1.65 1.69
CA SER A 16 15.80 1.61 0.38
C SER A 16 16.36 0.38 -0.35
N TYR A 17 15.66 -0.75 -0.25
CA TYR A 17 15.91 -1.90 -1.11
C TYR A 17 15.55 -1.51 -2.56
N GLY A 18 16.54 -1.32 -3.43
CA GLY A 18 16.34 -1.22 -4.88
C GLY A 18 16.51 0.16 -5.54
N LEU A 19 17.34 1.05 -4.98
CA LEU A 19 17.81 2.28 -5.65
C LEU A 19 19.30 2.27 -5.97
N ASP A 20 19.94 1.11 -5.93
CA ASP A 20 21.28 0.89 -6.46
C ASP A 20 21.26 1.00 -7.99
N ASP A 21 21.44 2.23 -8.49
CA ASP A 21 21.70 2.65 -9.87
C ASP A 21 23.06 2.10 -10.39
N SER A 22 23.31 0.80 -10.18
CA SER A 22 24.38 0.11 -10.89
C SER A 22 23.95 0.02 -12.35
N ASN A 23 24.67 0.78 -13.18
CA ASN A 23 24.49 1.03 -14.60
C ASN A 23 24.72 -0.24 -15.46
N ASP A 24 24.10 -1.34 -15.07
CA ASP A 24 24.32 -2.68 -15.61
C ASP A 24 23.29 -3.00 -16.70
N GLY A 25 22.56 -2.02 -17.23
CA GLY A 25 21.58 -2.19 -18.30
C GLY A 25 20.42 -3.18 -18.01
N GLU A 26 20.38 -3.76 -16.82
CA GLU A 26 19.46 -4.83 -16.46
C GLU A 26 18.38 -4.23 -15.57
N ALA A 27 17.21 -3.97 -16.15
CA ALA A 27 16.05 -3.47 -15.42
C ALA A 27 15.69 -4.47 -14.30
N ARG A 28 16.10 -4.14 -13.07
CA ARG A 28 15.78 -4.93 -11.88
C ARG A 28 14.33 -4.67 -11.48
N PRO A 29 13.57 -5.70 -11.09
CA PRO A 29 12.22 -5.50 -10.58
C PRO A 29 12.31 -4.70 -9.28
N THR A 30 11.69 -3.53 -9.26
CA THR A 30 11.63 -2.68 -8.07
C THR A 30 10.35 -2.98 -7.29
N VAL A 31 10.50 -3.30 -6.01
CA VAL A 31 9.39 -3.46 -5.07
C VAL A 31 9.40 -2.25 -4.16
N VAL A 32 8.41 -1.38 -4.29
CA VAL A 32 8.20 -0.24 -3.39
C VAL A 32 7.03 -0.59 -2.47
N LEU A 33 7.36 -0.87 -1.21
CA LEU A 33 6.37 -1.05 -0.15
C LEU A 33 6.23 0.27 0.60
N MET A 34 5.07 0.92 0.48
CA MET A 34 4.72 2.06 1.33
C MET A 34 3.72 1.60 2.39
N GLY A 35 4.25 1.28 3.56
CA GLY A 35 3.47 1.00 4.76
C GLY A 35 4.09 1.76 5.93
N GLN A 36 3.26 2.30 6.80
CA GLN A 36 3.78 2.84 8.06
C GLN A 36 4.34 1.64 8.85
N LYS A 37 5.63 1.68 9.20
CA LYS A 37 6.25 0.68 10.09
C LYS A 37 5.45 0.69 11.39
N SER A 38 4.56 -0.29 11.56
CA SER A 38 3.82 -0.53 12.82
C SER A 38 4.80 -1.04 13.87
N ALA A 39 5.68 -0.15 14.34
CA ALA A 39 6.56 -0.37 15.47
C ALA A 39 6.66 0.94 16.27
N LYS A 40 5.49 1.53 16.59
CA LYS A 40 5.36 2.31 17.80
C LYS A 40 4.09 1.84 18.49
N GLU A 41 4.28 0.99 19.51
CA GLU A 41 3.33 0.84 20.61
C GLU A 41 3.14 2.24 21.21
N LYS A 42 2.12 2.95 20.76
CA LYS A 42 1.49 3.98 21.59
C LYS A 42 0.29 3.29 22.22
N ASP A 43 0.35 3.12 23.53
CA ASP A 43 -0.80 2.81 24.39
C ASP A 43 -1.42 1.40 24.24
N GLY A 44 -0.64 0.39 23.83
CA GLY A 44 -1.08 -1.02 23.88
C GLY A 44 -2.14 -1.43 22.84
N GLU A 45 -2.45 -0.56 21.88
CA GLU A 45 -3.37 -0.86 20.79
C GLU A 45 -2.61 -1.50 19.61
N VAL A 46 -3.03 -2.70 19.20
CA VAL A 46 -2.47 -3.40 18.04
C VAL A 46 -2.87 -2.65 16.77
N VAL A 47 -1.95 -1.89 16.19
CA VAL A 47 -2.16 -1.20 14.91
C VAL A 47 -2.25 -2.24 13.79
N SER A 48 -3.37 -2.25 13.07
CA SER A 48 -3.53 -3.11 11.89
C SER A 48 -2.46 -2.77 10.84
N PRO A 49 -1.72 -3.75 10.29
CA PRO A 49 -0.76 -3.50 9.21
C PRO A 49 -1.46 -3.13 7.88
N PHE A 50 -2.79 -3.24 7.83
CA PHE A 50 -3.63 -2.82 6.71
C PHE A 50 -4.57 -1.71 7.18
N ASP A 51 -4.38 -0.53 6.62
CA ASP A 51 -5.00 0.74 6.99
C ASP A 51 -5.40 1.55 5.76
N ASP A 52 -6.00 2.72 5.99
CA ASP A 52 -6.53 3.59 4.92
C ASP A 52 -5.47 4.16 3.97
N ASN A 53 -4.19 4.06 4.37
CA ASN A 53 -3.05 4.54 3.61
C ASN A 53 -2.26 3.40 2.93
N SER A 54 -2.70 2.15 3.10
CA SER A 54 -1.98 0.97 2.62
C SER A 54 -1.88 0.96 1.09
N TYR A 55 -0.64 0.96 0.61
CA TYR A 55 -0.28 1.08 -0.79
C TYR A 55 0.99 0.29 -1.12
N ALA A 56 1.03 -0.37 -2.28
CA ALA A 56 2.24 -1.04 -2.74
C ALA A 56 2.38 -0.92 -4.25
N VAL A 57 3.61 -0.90 -4.76
CA VAL A 57 3.92 -0.89 -6.19
C VAL A 57 5.03 -1.89 -6.47
N ILE A 58 4.79 -2.77 -7.44
CA ILE A 58 5.73 -3.79 -7.89
C ILE A 58 5.91 -3.58 -9.38
N ARG A 59 7.12 -3.19 -9.79
CA ARG A 59 7.50 -3.05 -11.19
C ARG A 59 8.07 -4.37 -11.68
N LEU A 60 7.45 -4.96 -12.68
CA LEU A 60 7.87 -6.22 -13.31
C LEU A 60 8.80 -5.92 -14.48
N LYS A 61 9.67 -6.89 -14.82
CA LYS A 61 10.57 -6.81 -15.99
C LYS A 61 9.83 -6.77 -17.35
N THR A 62 8.53 -7.01 -17.36
CA THR A 62 7.69 -7.13 -18.56
C THR A 62 6.94 -5.83 -18.90
N ASP A 63 7.51 -4.67 -18.57
CA ASP A 63 6.88 -3.35 -18.71
C ASP A 63 5.47 -3.27 -18.07
N GLN A 64 5.26 -4.04 -17.00
CA GLN A 64 4.03 -4.06 -16.24
C GLN A 64 4.27 -3.58 -14.82
N VAL A 65 3.28 -2.90 -14.27
CA VAL A 65 3.25 -2.45 -12.88
C VAL A 65 2.05 -3.10 -12.21
N MET A 66 2.31 -3.83 -11.13
CA MET A 66 1.29 -4.32 -10.23
C MET A 66 1.24 -3.39 -9.02
N PHE A 67 0.10 -2.75 -8.75
CA PHE A 67 -0.04 -1.87 -7.59
C PHE A 67 -1.30 -2.21 -6.78
N LEU A 68 -1.20 -1.98 -5.48
CA LEU A 68 -2.24 -2.25 -4.49
C LEU A 68 -2.69 -0.93 -3.85
N ARG A 69 -4.00 -0.75 -3.65
CA ARG A 69 -4.59 0.34 -2.86
C ARG A 69 -5.68 -0.20 -1.94
N GLN A 70 -5.74 0.25 -0.69
CA GLN A 70 -6.79 -0.13 0.25
C GLN A 70 -8.14 0.54 -0.08
N LEU A 71 -9.19 -0.29 -0.21
CA LEU A 71 -10.55 0.18 -0.44
C LEU A 71 -11.30 0.34 0.87
N ASN A 72 -11.24 -0.67 1.74
CA ASN A 72 -11.79 -0.62 3.10
C ASN A 72 -11.01 -1.58 4.01
N LYS A 73 -11.41 -1.70 5.28
CA LYS A 73 -10.76 -2.56 6.30
C LYS A 73 -10.58 -4.04 5.90
N HIS A 74 -11.31 -4.53 4.90
CA HIS A 74 -11.31 -5.93 4.49
C HIS A 74 -10.95 -6.16 3.01
N LEU A 75 -10.81 -5.10 2.22
CA LEU A 75 -10.66 -5.19 0.77
C LEU A 75 -9.56 -4.27 0.25
N ALA A 76 -8.71 -4.82 -0.62
CA ALA A 76 -7.73 -4.09 -1.39
C ALA A 76 -8.03 -4.24 -2.89
N LEU A 77 -7.78 -3.18 -3.65
CA LEU A 77 -7.71 -3.22 -5.10
C LEU A 77 -6.29 -3.58 -5.52
N VAL A 78 -6.13 -4.61 -6.34
CA VAL A 78 -4.85 -4.95 -7.00
C VAL A 78 -5.02 -4.73 -8.51
N CYS A 79 -4.19 -3.86 -9.06
CA CYS A 79 -4.20 -3.49 -10.47
C CYS A 79 -2.92 -4.00 -11.15
N VAL A 80 -3.05 -4.49 -12.38
CA VAL A 80 -1.91 -4.79 -13.27
C VAL A 80 -2.08 -3.94 -14.52
N ILE A 81 -1.14 -3.03 -14.77
CA ILE A 81 -1.19 -2.11 -15.92
C ILE A 81 0.18 -2.01 -16.60
N ARG A 82 0.23 -1.46 -17.82
CA ARG A 82 1.51 -1.15 -18.49
C ARG A 82 2.25 -0.02 -17.78
N GLY A 83 3.58 -0.05 -17.82
CA GLY A 83 4.45 0.95 -17.21
C GLY A 83 4.17 2.37 -17.67
N GLU A 84 4.02 2.57 -18.99
CA GLU A 84 3.68 3.86 -19.61
C GLU A 84 2.33 4.43 -19.11
N ASN A 85 1.37 3.58 -18.75
CA ASN A 85 0.10 4.02 -18.19
C ASN A 85 0.24 4.45 -16.73
N PHE A 86 1.17 3.83 -15.98
CA PHE A 86 1.42 4.13 -14.58
C PHE A 86 2.06 5.51 -14.36
N GLU A 87 2.69 6.09 -15.38
CA GLU A 87 3.23 7.46 -15.34
C GLU A 87 2.13 8.52 -15.12
N LYS A 88 0.88 8.21 -15.48
CA LYS A 88 -0.29 9.09 -15.32
C LYS A 88 -0.89 9.00 -13.93
N GLN A 89 -0.07 9.08 -12.88
CA GLN A 89 -0.48 8.85 -11.49
C GLN A 89 -1.68 9.71 -11.05
N GLY A 90 -1.73 10.98 -11.44
CA GLY A 90 -2.85 11.86 -11.09
C GLY A 90 -4.21 11.39 -11.62
N LEU A 91 -4.27 10.82 -12.83
CA LEU A 91 -5.50 10.25 -13.38
C LEU A 91 -5.86 8.93 -12.69
N ILE A 92 -4.85 8.12 -12.36
CA ILE A 92 -5.05 6.86 -11.63
C ILE A 92 -5.65 7.16 -10.25
N ASP A 93 -5.08 8.12 -9.52
CA ASP A 93 -5.56 8.50 -8.19
C ASP A 93 -6.96 9.10 -8.23
N TYR A 94 -7.25 9.97 -9.22
CA TYR A 94 -8.61 10.49 -9.43
C TYR A 94 -9.61 9.36 -9.68
N ASN A 95 -9.31 8.46 -10.63
CA ASN A 95 -10.18 7.33 -10.95
C ASN A 95 -10.34 6.38 -9.76
N PHE A 96 -9.28 6.15 -8.99
CA PHE A 96 -9.32 5.34 -7.79
C PHE A 96 -10.27 5.93 -6.75
N ASN A 97 -10.25 7.24 -6.53
CA ASN A 97 -11.16 7.89 -5.59
C ASN A 97 -12.61 7.75 -6.04
N CYS A 98 -12.91 8.01 -7.33
CA CYS A 98 -14.25 7.79 -7.88
C CYS A 98 -14.70 6.33 -7.72
N PHE A 99 -13.79 5.37 -7.93
CA PHE A 99 -14.06 3.95 -7.75
C PHE A 99 -14.31 3.58 -6.28
N LYS A 100 -13.50 4.11 -5.35
CA LYS A 100 -13.65 3.89 -3.90
C LYS A 100 -14.99 4.42 -3.39
N GLU A 101 -15.36 5.64 -3.76
CA GLU A 101 -16.68 6.19 -3.43
C GLU A 101 -17.83 5.36 -4.03
N GLY A 102 -17.67 4.90 -5.27
CA GLY A 102 -18.66 4.07 -5.95
C GLY A 102 -18.88 2.74 -5.24
N ILE A 103 -17.81 2.05 -4.85
CA ILE A 103 -17.91 0.74 -4.20
C ILE A 103 -18.53 0.84 -2.80
N GLU A 104 -18.20 1.90 -2.05
CA GLU A 104 -18.80 2.17 -0.74
C GLU A 104 -20.33 2.33 -0.84
N LYS A 105 -20.81 3.09 -1.83
CA LYS A 105 -22.25 3.25 -2.09
C LYS A 105 -22.91 1.91 -2.41
N VAL A 106 -22.27 1.05 -3.21
CA VAL A 106 -22.80 -0.29 -3.55
C VAL A 106 -22.94 -1.17 -2.30
N PHE A 107 -21.97 -1.11 -1.37
CA PHE A 107 -22.07 -1.86 -0.12
C PHE A 107 -23.19 -1.33 0.79
N MET A 108 -23.48 -0.02 0.78
CA MET A 108 -24.58 0.57 1.54
C MET A 108 -25.96 0.09 1.05
N VAL A 109 -26.16 -0.08 -0.26
CA VAL A 109 -27.45 -0.55 -0.81
C VAL A 109 -27.81 -1.93 -0.24
N ARG A 110 -26.84 -2.84 -0.14
CA ARG A 110 -27.07 -4.17 0.44
C ARG A 110 -27.51 -4.08 1.89
N LYS A 111 -26.96 -3.13 2.66
CA LYS A 111 -27.34 -2.92 4.06
C LYS A 111 -28.79 -2.45 4.18
N GLN A 112 -29.20 -1.50 3.35
CA GLN A 112 -30.58 -0.97 3.34
C GLN A 112 -31.61 -2.06 3.01
N ILE A 113 -31.36 -2.87 1.99
CA ILE A 113 -32.26 -3.99 1.62
C ILE A 113 -32.39 -5.00 2.78
N GLN A 114 -31.29 -5.28 3.49
CA GLN A 114 -31.33 -6.18 4.65
C GLN A 114 -32.11 -5.60 5.83
N GLU A 115 -32.04 -4.28 6.06
CA GLU A 115 -32.76 -3.62 7.14
C GLU A 115 -34.27 -3.56 6.87
N GLU A 116 -34.69 -3.29 5.63
CA GLU A 116 -36.10 -3.30 5.23
C GLU A 116 -36.74 -4.68 5.39
N SER A 117 -36.02 -5.75 5.04
CA SER A 117 -36.51 -7.12 5.19
C SER A 117 -36.74 -7.54 6.66
N LYS A 118 -36.03 -6.92 7.62
CA LYS A 118 -36.20 -7.19 9.06
C LYS A 118 -37.34 -6.39 9.70
N HIS A 119 -37.79 -5.30 9.09
CA HIS A 119 -38.87 -4.48 9.63
C HIS A 119 -40.26 -4.90 9.11
N SER A 120 -40.30 -5.78 8.10
CA SER A 120 -41.52 -6.37 7.53
C SER A 120 -41.88 -7.76 8.09
N SER A 121 -41.11 -8.29 9.05
CA SER A 121 -41.39 -9.55 9.77
C SER A 121 -41.66 -9.25 11.25
#